data_AF-A0A935T8T5-F1
#
_entry.id   AF-A0A935T8T5-F1
#
_cell.length_a   1.000
_cell.length_b   1.000
_cell.length_c   1.000
_cell.angle_alpha   90.00
_cell.angle_beta   90.00
_cell.angle_gamma   90.00
#
_symmetry.space_group_name_H-M   'P 1'
#
loop_
_entity.id
_entity.type
_entity.pdbx_description
1 polymer ?
#
loop_
_entity_poly.entity_id
_entity_poly.type
_entity_poly.pdbx_seq_one_letter_code
_entity_poly.pdbx_strand_id
1 'polypeptide(L)'
;MHVRIQTWAPYSTQICINGREWLRRQLQQDGFAFERSNHKILRVSDFDTTARLAEKFKHAEWSTVLIRQVAAVNPLLAGIAAARVDGYWFGTDQAELATDILFKSRADFNSIHLELVNAAITGFGATDLR
;
A
#
# COMPACT_ATOMS: atom_id res chain seq x y z
N MET A 1 7.14 -3.55 -2.81
CA MET A 1 6.46 -3.78 -4.10
C MET A 1 7.06 -5.04 -4.69
N HIS A 2 6.23 -5.91 -5.24
CA HIS A 2 6.65 -7.15 -5.88
C HIS A 2 5.97 -7.24 -7.24
N VAL A 3 6.71 -7.67 -8.25
CA VAL A 3 6.24 -7.73 -9.65
C VAL A 3 6.45 -9.15 -10.14
N ARG A 4 5.41 -9.75 -10.69
CA ARG A 4 5.46 -11.06 -11.33
C ARG A 4 4.94 -10.94 -12.75
N ILE A 5 5.72 -11.41 -13.71
CA ILE A 5 5.33 -11.48 -15.12
C ILE A 5 5.29 -12.94 -15.57
N GLN A 6 4.29 -13.29 -16.38
CA GLN A 6 4.24 -14.60 -17.03
C GLN A 6 5.23 -14.66 -18.20
N THR A 7 5.79 -15.84 -18.45
CA THR A 7 6.80 -16.06 -19.50
C THR A 7 6.22 -16.22 -20.91
N TRP A 8 4.89 -16.24 -21.04
CA TRP A 8 4.18 -16.47 -22.30
C TRP A 8 3.22 -15.31 -22.59
N ALA A 9 3.00 -15.01 -23.88
CA ALA A 9 2.11 -13.94 -24.32
C ALA A 9 0.65 -14.19 -23.90
N PRO A 10 -0.09 -13.21 -23.34
CA PRO A 10 0.17 -11.77 -23.44
C PRO A 10 1.06 -11.19 -22.32
N TYR A 11 1.84 -12.02 -21.63
CA TYR A 11 2.77 -11.61 -20.57
C TYR A 11 2.06 -10.87 -19.42
N SER A 12 0.96 -11.46 -18.95
CA SER A 12 0.17 -10.88 -17.87
C SER A 12 1.05 -10.60 -16.65
N THR A 13 0.93 -9.40 -16.11
CA THR A 13 1.71 -8.93 -14.96
C THR A 13 0.80 -8.76 -13.76
N GLN A 14 1.25 -9.28 -12.61
CA GLN A 14 0.66 -8.98 -11.32
C GLN A 14 1.65 -8.15 -10.49
N ILE A 15 1.15 -7.08 -9.88
CA ILE A 15 1.93 -6.18 -9.04
C ILE A 15 1.28 -6.10 -7.66
N CYS A 16 2.05 -6.44 -6.64
CA CYS A 16 1.65 -6.33 -5.24
C CYS A 16 2.29 -5.09 -4.61
N ILE A 17 1.46 -4.24 -4.01
CA ILE A 17 1.87 -2.99 -3.36
C ILE A 17 1.45 -3.04 -1.89
N ASN A 18 2.34 -2.62 -1.00
CA ASN A 18 2.05 -2.50 0.43
C ASN A 18 2.31 -1.06 0.86
N GLY A 19 1.24 -0.31 1.14
CA GLY A 19 1.33 1.11 1.51
C GLY A 19 2.06 1.37 2.82
N ARG A 20 2.01 0.42 3.76
CA ARG A 20 2.65 0.54 5.07
C ARG A 20 4.15 0.29 5.01
N GLU A 21 4.59 -0.67 4.20
CA GLU A 21 6.00 -0.83 3.87
C GLU A 21 6.53 0.38 3.07
N TRP A 22 5.71 0.94 2.18
CA TRP A 22 6.07 2.18 1.49
C TRP A 22 6.26 3.35 2.48
N LEU A 23 5.32 3.56 3.40
CA LEU A 23 5.41 4.61 4.43
C LEU A 23 6.64 4.42 5.31
N ARG A 24 6.92 3.19 5.74
CA ARG A 24 8.12 2.82 6.51
C ARG A 24 9.40 3.23 5.79
N ARG A 25 9.48 2.98 4.48
CA ARG A 25 10.65 3.37 3.68
C ARG A 25 10.78 4.87 3.57
N GLN A 26 9.68 5.61 3.44
CA GLN A 26 9.73 7.08 3.44
C GLN A 26 10.23 7.63 4.78
N LEU A 27 9.68 7.15 5.90
CA LEU A 27 10.14 7.53 7.24
C LEU A 27 11.63 7.25 7.43
N GLN A 28 12.12 6.10 6.97
CA GLN A 28 13.54 5.75 7.03
C GLN A 28 14.41 6.65 6.13
N GLN A 29 13.95 6.95 4.91
CA GLN A 29 14.66 7.81 3.96
C GLN A 29 14.78 9.24 4.47
N ASP A 30 13.72 9.74 5.11
CA ASP A 30 13.67 11.10 5.64
C ASP A 30 14.26 11.22 7.07
N GLY A 31 14.74 10.11 7.64
CA GLY A 31 15.41 10.08 8.95
C GLY A 31 14.49 10.20 10.17
N PHE A 32 13.19 9.93 10.02
CA PHE A 32 12.25 9.97 11.14
C PHE A 32 12.33 8.71 11.99
N ALA A 33 12.30 8.89 13.32
CA ALA A 33 12.31 7.78 14.26
C ALA A 33 10.91 7.12 14.34
N PHE A 34 10.89 5.79 14.22
CA PHE A 34 9.67 4.99 14.38
C PHE A 34 10.00 3.62 14.96
N GLU A 35 9.02 3.01 15.64
CA GLU A 35 9.10 1.63 16.12
C GLU A 35 8.14 0.75 15.32
N ARG A 36 8.51 -0.50 15.06
CA ARG A 36 7.69 -1.45 14.30
C ARG A 36 7.59 -2.82 14.96
N SER A 37 6.49 -3.51 14.68
CA SER A 37 6.35 -4.95 14.90
C SER A 37 5.65 -5.57 13.70
N ASN A 38 6.37 -6.42 12.96
CA ASN A 38 5.91 -7.00 11.70
C ASN A 38 5.38 -5.91 10.74
N HIS A 39 4.10 -5.99 10.35
CA HIS A 39 3.42 -5.06 9.47
C HIS A 39 2.86 -3.81 10.17
N LYS A 40 3.03 -3.67 11.49
CA LYS A 40 2.48 -2.57 12.29
C LYS A 40 3.56 -1.53 12.62
N ILE A 41 3.21 -0.25 12.49
CA ILE A 41 3.99 0.86 13.04
C ILE A 41 3.44 1.13 14.44
N LEU A 42 4.29 0.99 15.45
CA LEU A 42 3.90 1.09 16.86
C LEU A 42 4.04 2.50 17.42
N ARG A 43 5.05 3.23 16.95
CA ARG A 43 5.33 4.61 17.34
C ARG A 43 5.95 5.37 16.18
N VAL A 44 5.69 6.67 16.15
CA VAL A 44 6.33 7.65 15.26
C VAL A 44 6.71 8.88 16.07
N SER A 45 7.80 9.55 15.71
CA SER A 45 8.23 10.78 16.38
C SER A 45 7.41 12.02 16.00
N ASP A 46 6.80 12.01 14.82
CA ASP A 46 6.01 13.12 14.27
C ASP A 46 4.78 12.57 13.52
N PHE A 47 3.59 12.78 14.09
CA PHE A 47 2.34 12.31 13.53
C PHE A 47 1.93 13.06 12.27
N ASP A 48 2.12 14.38 12.24
CA ASP A 48 1.71 15.21 11.11
C ASP A 48 2.56 14.89 9.88
N THR A 49 3.86 14.71 10.08
CA THR A 49 4.73 14.29 8.99
C THR A 49 4.43 12.86 8.54
N THR A 50 4.18 11.94 9.46
CA THR A 50 3.77 10.57 9.11
C THR A 50 2.49 10.57 8.28
N ALA A 51 1.48 11.35 8.66
CA ALA A 51 0.23 11.48 7.93
C ALA A 51 0.44 12.09 6.54
N ARG A 52 1.23 13.17 6.43
CA ARG A 52 1.58 13.77 5.13
C ARG A 52 2.31 12.78 4.21
N LEU A 53 3.23 11.99 4.75
CA LEU A 53 3.92 10.96 3.97
C LEU A 53 2.92 9.91 3.50
N ALA A 54 2.06 9.39 4.38
CA ALA A 54 1.03 8.43 3.99
C ALA A 54 0.11 8.98 2.89
N GLU A 55 -0.20 10.28 2.91
CA GLU A 55 -1.04 10.92 1.91
C GLU A 55 -0.41 10.95 0.51
N LYS A 56 0.93 11.08 0.43
CA LYS A 56 1.66 11.00 -0.85
C LYS A 56 1.49 9.65 -1.53
N PHE A 57 1.31 8.56 -0.78
CA PHE A 57 1.04 7.24 -1.36
C PHE A 57 -0.27 7.24 -2.15
N LYS A 58 -1.33 7.88 -1.62
CA LYS A 58 -2.64 7.94 -2.27
C LYS A 58 -2.62 8.75 -3.56
N HIS A 59 -1.75 9.76 -3.61
CA HIS A 59 -1.61 10.69 -4.73
C HIS A 59 -0.43 10.35 -5.65
N ALA A 60 0.15 9.15 -5.53
CA ALA A 60 1.18 8.73 -6.46
C ALA A 60 0.59 8.54 -7.85
N GLU A 61 1.36 8.88 -8.88
CA GLU A 61 1.03 8.64 -10.29
C GLU A 61 1.12 7.14 -10.62
N TRP A 62 0.18 6.36 -10.07
CA TRP A 62 0.26 4.91 -10.03
C TRP A 62 0.37 4.28 -11.42
N SER A 63 -0.33 4.79 -12.42
CA SER A 63 -0.20 4.33 -13.82
C SER A 63 1.26 4.36 -14.29
N THR A 64 1.93 5.50 -14.12
CA THR A 64 3.34 5.70 -14.47
C THR A 64 4.26 4.80 -13.64
N VAL A 65 4.01 4.70 -12.33
CA VAL A 65 4.80 3.83 -11.44
C VAL A 65 4.70 2.38 -11.87
N LEU A 66 3.50 1.87 -12.15
CA LEU A 66 3.26 0.47 -12.52
C LEU A 66 3.85 0.14 -13.89
N ILE A 67 3.71 1.03 -14.88
CA ILE A 67 4.34 0.84 -16.20
C ILE A 67 5.87 0.79 -16.07
N ARG A 68 6.47 1.66 -15.25
CA ARG A 68 7.92 1.64 -14.99
C ARG A 68 8.38 0.30 -14.38
N GLN A 69 7.58 -0.29 -13.49
CA GLN A 69 7.89 -1.59 -12.93
C GLN A 69 7.86 -2.71 -13.98
N VAL A 70 6.87 -2.68 -14.87
CA VAL A 70 6.82 -3.63 -15.99
C VAL A 70 8.03 -3.46 -16.90
N ALA A 71 8.38 -2.24 -17.26
CA ALA A 71 9.54 -1.97 -18.12
C ALA A 71 10.85 -2.49 -17.51
N ALA A 72 10.96 -2.51 -16.18
CA ALA A 72 12.14 -3.02 -15.48
C ALA A 72 12.26 -4.55 -15.53
N VAL A 73 11.16 -5.29 -15.75
CA VAL A 73 11.16 -6.77 -15.71
C VAL A 73 10.75 -7.43 -17.02
N ASN A 74 10.10 -6.70 -17.94
CA ASN A 74 9.70 -7.20 -19.25
C ASN A 74 10.64 -6.66 -20.34
N PRO A 75 11.68 -7.42 -20.74
CA PRO A 75 12.60 -6.98 -21.80
C PRO A 75 11.93 -6.84 -23.17
N LEU A 76 10.73 -7.43 -23.35
CA LEU A 76 10.00 -7.42 -24.62
C LEU A 76 9.06 -6.22 -24.76
N LEU A 77 8.93 -5.37 -23.74
CA LEU A 77 7.96 -4.26 -23.73
C LEU A 77 8.13 -3.32 -24.94
N ALA A 78 9.37 -3.02 -25.33
CA ALA A 78 9.66 -2.21 -26.50
C ALA A 78 9.21 -2.89 -27.81
N GLY A 79 9.39 -4.21 -27.92
CA GLY A 79 8.93 -4.99 -29.07
C GLY A 79 7.40 -5.06 -29.16
N ILE A 80 6.72 -5.22 -28.02
CA ILE A 80 5.24 -5.20 -27.94
C ILE A 80 4.70 -3.86 -28.42
N ALA A 81 5.30 -2.75 -27.95
CA ALA A 81 4.93 -1.40 -28.39
C ALA A 81 5.17 -1.19 -29.89
N ALA A 82 6.31 -1.65 -30.42
CA ALA A 82 6.61 -1.57 -31.85
C ALA A 82 5.63 -2.39 -32.71
N ALA A 83 5.09 -3.49 -32.18
CA ALA A 83 4.04 -4.28 -32.82
C ALA A 83 2.65 -3.63 -32.78
N ARG A 84 2.52 -2.41 -32.25
CA ARG A 84 1.25 -1.65 -32.11
C ARG A 84 0.18 -2.39 -31.31
N VAL A 85 0.61 -3.23 -30.37
CA VAL A 85 -0.29 -3.82 -29.38
C VAL A 85 -0.47 -2.78 -28.27
N ASP A 86 -1.72 -2.50 -27.91
CA ASP A 86 -2.03 -1.67 -26.75
C ASP A 86 -1.31 -2.25 -25.52
N GLY A 87 -0.55 -1.41 -24.82
CA GLY A 87 0.37 -1.85 -23.77
C GLY A 87 -0.31 -2.42 -22.53
N TYR A 88 0.25 -2.13 -21.35
CA TYR A 88 -0.29 -2.65 -20.11
C TYR A 88 -1.45 -1.79 -19.60
N TRP A 89 -2.58 -2.44 -19.33
CA TRP A 89 -3.71 -1.89 -18.59
C TRP A 89 -3.76 -2.56 -17.22
N PHE A 90 -3.95 -1.76 -16.17
CA PHE A 90 -4.01 -2.27 -14.80
C PHE A 90 -5.41 -2.10 -14.22
N GLY A 91 -5.91 -3.17 -13.62
CA GLY A 91 -7.06 -3.15 -12.72
C GLY A 91 -6.62 -3.58 -11.32
N THR A 92 -7.43 -3.24 -10.33
CA THR A 92 -7.24 -3.70 -8.95
C THR A 92 -7.97 -5.04 -8.79
N ASP A 93 -7.21 -6.11 -8.62
CA ASP A 93 -7.75 -7.45 -8.32
C ASP A 93 -8.19 -7.53 -6.86
N GLN A 94 -7.32 -7.10 -5.94
CA GLN A 94 -7.59 -7.01 -4.51
C GLN A 94 -7.03 -5.71 -3.94
N ALA A 95 -7.76 -5.13 -2.99
CA ALA A 95 -7.30 -3.99 -2.21
C ALA A 95 -7.72 -4.16 -0.76
N GLU A 96 -6.77 -3.88 0.15
CA GLU A 96 -7.02 -3.75 1.57
C GLU A 96 -6.81 -2.29 1.96
N LEU A 97 -7.79 -1.72 2.66
CA LEU A 97 -7.72 -0.39 3.25
C LEU A 97 -7.49 -0.55 4.75
N ALA A 98 -6.54 0.22 5.28
CA ALA A 98 -6.24 0.22 6.72
C ALA A 98 -6.29 1.64 7.26
N THR A 99 -6.92 1.80 8.42
CA THR A 99 -6.93 3.03 9.21
C THR A 99 -6.20 2.76 10.51
N ASP A 100 -5.05 3.38 10.71
CA ASP A 100 -4.28 3.26 11.94
C ASP A 100 -4.72 4.37 12.91
N ILE A 101 -5.14 3.98 14.12
CA ILE A 101 -5.52 4.90 15.20
C ILE A 101 -4.54 4.73 16.36
N LEU A 102 -3.87 5.81 16.75
CA LEU A 102 -2.89 5.79 17.84
C LEU A 102 -3.50 6.42 19.09
N PHE A 103 -3.32 5.74 20.22
CA PHE A 103 -3.83 6.15 21.53
C PHE A 103 -2.69 6.54 22.45
N LYS A 104 -2.89 7.59 23.26
CA LYS A 104 -1.90 8.04 24.26
C LYS A 104 -1.79 7.07 25.43
N SER A 105 -2.90 6.39 25.77
CA SER A 105 -2.94 5.39 26.82
C SER A 105 -3.82 4.19 26.45
N ARG A 106 -3.66 3.10 27.19
CA ARG A 106 -4.56 1.94 27.10
C ARG A 106 -5.99 2.30 27.49
N ALA A 107 -6.16 3.19 28.48
CA ALA A 107 -7.46 3.62 28.95
C ALA A 107 -8.24 4.35 27.85
N ASP A 108 -7.58 5.24 27.09
CA ASP A 108 -8.21 5.97 25.96
C ASP A 108 -8.68 5.03 24.85
N PHE A 109 -7.97 3.93 24.60
CA PHE A 109 -8.46 2.91 23.67
C PHE A 109 -9.65 2.16 24.26
N ASN A 110 -9.54 1.73 25.51
CA ASN A 110 -10.56 0.89 26.14
C ASN A 110 -11.91 1.61 26.25
N SER A 111 -11.91 2.94 26.35
CA SER A 111 -13.14 3.73 26.41
C SER A 111 -13.97 3.68 25.13
N ILE A 112 -13.35 3.47 23.96
CA ILE A 112 -14.06 3.42 22.66
C ILE A 112 -13.85 2.11 21.89
N HIS A 113 -13.12 1.14 22.44
CA HIS A 113 -12.76 -0.09 21.74
C HIS A 113 -13.98 -0.83 21.17
N LEU A 114 -15.03 -0.98 21.97
CA LEU A 114 -16.24 -1.68 21.54
C LEU A 114 -16.96 -0.91 20.43
N GLU A 115 -16.93 0.43 20.47
CA GLU A 115 -17.51 1.28 19.43
C GLU A 115 -16.73 1.15 18.12
N LEU A 116 -15.39 1.08 18.18
CA LEU A 116 -14.56 0.83 17.00
C LEU A 116 -14.82 -0.54 16.39
N VAL A 117 -14.97 -1.59 17.23
CA VAL A 117 -15.33 -2.94 16.78
C VAL A 117 -16.71 -2.93 16.12
N ASN A 118 -17.70 -2.30 16.75
CA ASN A 118 -19.05 -2.18 16.20
C ASN A 118 -19.03 -1.42 14.87
N ALA A 119 -18.29 -0.32 14.77
CA ALA A 119 -18.13 0.44 13.53
C ALA A 119 -17.45 -0.38 12.43
N ALA A 120 -16.44 -1.20 12.77
CA ALA A 120 -15.79 -2.10 11.82
C ALA A 120 -16.78 -3.14 11.25
N ILE A 121 -17.58 -3.78 12.09
CA ILE A 121 -18.57 -4.77 11.67
C ILE A 121 -19.70 -4.11 10.87
N THR A 122 -20.33 -3.08 11.44
CA THR A 122 -21.57 -2.52 10.91
C THR A 122 -21.35 -1.51 9.79
N GLY A 123 -20.25 -0.75 9.85
CA GLY A 123 -19.93 0.28 8.86
C GLY A 123 -19.09 -0.24 7.69
N PHE A 124 -18.20 -1.21 7.92
CA PHE A 124 -17.28 -1.71 6.91
C PHE A 124 -17.48 -3.20 6.54
N GLY A 125 -18.43 -3.89 7.18
CA GLY A 125 -18.72 -5.29 6.90
C GLY A 125 -17.59 -6.24 7.28
N ALA A 126 -16.76 -5.87 8.27
CA ALA A 126 -15.64 -6.71 8.69
C ALA A 126 -16.14 -8.06 9.23
N THR A 127 -15.71 -9.15 8.59
CA THR A 127 -16.07 -10.53 8.97
C THR A 127 -15.03 -11.20 9.88
N ASP A 128 -13.86 -10.58 10.05
CA ASP A 128 -12.76 -11.06 10.89
C ASP A 128 -12.20 -9.89 11.71
N LEU A 129 -12.00 -10.11 13.00
CA LEU A 129 -11.49 -9.13 13.96
C LEU A 129 -10.35 -9.78 14.74
N ARG A 130 -9.14 -9.22 14.62
CA ARG A 130 -7.90 -9.76 15.20
C ARG A 130 -7.09 -8.72 15.95
#